data_AF-A0A7V5H233-F1
#
_entry.id   AF-A0A7V5H233-F1
#
_cell.length_a   1.000
_cell.length_b   1.000
_cell.length_c   1.000
_cell.angle_alpha   90.00
_cell.angle_beta   90.00
_cell.angle_gamma   90.00
#
_symmetry.space_group_name_H-M   'P 1'
#
loop_
_entity.id
_entity.type
_entity.pdbx_description
1 polymer ?
#
loop_
_entity_poly.entity_id
_entity_poly.type
_entity_poly.pdbx_seq_one_letter_code
_entity_poly.pdbx_strand_id
1 'polypeptide(L)'
;MEEKKSILEYAPILAFIASYFLFHLFDWMETTQFFWASIIGTITYGLMVADLKMEYKGKKWNYKQLNFFIGLLTVFNIVLFFQSFLHWRRMISSIARMSILYVLLIIFIAILFRAIRVYSYHKSMLENKKK
;
A
#
# COMPACT_ATOMS: atom_id res chain seq x y z
N MET A 1 2.99 12.13 -27.21
CA MET A 1 3.66 12.81 -26.09
C MET A 1 3.77 11.76 -24.99
N GLU A 2 4.92 11.12 -24.83
CA GLU A 2 5.11 10.13 -23.76
C GLU A 2 5.01 10.85 -22.42
N GLU A 3 3.93 10.63 -21.67
CA GLU A 3 3.83 11.08 -20.29
C GLU A 3 4.97 10.41 -19.51
N LYS A 4 6.01 11.19 -19.15
CA LYS A 4 7.00 10.76 -18.17
C LYS A 4 6.25 10.41 -16.89
N LYS A 5 6.02 9.12 -16.63
CA LYS A 5 5.50 8.63 -15.36
C LYS A 5 6.36 9.22 -14.26
N SER A 6 5.76 10.08 -13.44
CA SER A 6 6.47 10.72 -12.35
C SER A 6 6.83 9.65 -11.32
N ILE A 7 8.09 9.60 -10.89
CA ILE A 7 8.56 8.66 -9.86
C ILE A 7 7.75 8.79 -8.55
N LEU A 8 7.13 9.96 -8.33
CA LEU A 8 6.24 10.25 -7.23
C LEU A 8 4.99 9.35 -7.20
N GLU A 9 4.57 8.78 -8.34
CA GLU A 9 3.44 7.83 -8.37
C GLU A 9 3.77 6.51 -7.63
N TYR A 10 5.07 6.20 -7.52
CA TYR A 10 5.57 5.04 -6.80
C TYR A 10 5.88 5.33 -5.32
N ALA A 11 5.56 6.53 -4.82
CA ALA A 11 5.77 6.91 -3.43
C ALA A 11 5.25 5.88 -2.41
N PRO A 12 4.09 5.21 -2.59
CA PRO A 12 3.62 4.22 -1.62
C PRO A 12 4.54 3.00 -1.51
N ILE A 13 5.13 2.56 -2.63
CA ILE A 13 6.10 1.46 -2.64
C ILE A 13 7.43 1.91 -2.04
N LEU A 14 7.90 3.10 -2.41
CA LEU A 14 9.14 3.64 -1.87
C LEU A 14 9.04 3.85 -0.35
N ALA A 15 7.92 4.38 0.14
CA ALA A 15 7.63 4.55 1.56
C ALA A 15 7.55 3.20 2.29
N PHE A 16 6.92 2.19 1.67
CA PHE A 16 6.91 0.82 2.19
C PHE A 16 8.34 0.25 2.33
N ILE A 17 9.14 0.30 1.27
CA ILE A 17 10.51 -0.24 1.28
C ILE A 17 11.36 0.50 2.31
N ALA A 18 11.35 1.83 2.29
CA ALA A 18 12.13 2.65 3.21
C ALA A 18 11.74 2.39 4.68
N SER A 19 10.44 2.32 4.98
CA SER A 19 9.97 2.02 6.33
C SER A 19 10.31 0.60 6.76
N TYR A 20 10.23 -0.40 5.87
CA TYR A 20 10.66 -1.76 6.18
C TYR A 20 12.13 -1.81 6.61
N PHE A 21 13.02 -1.16 5.86
CA PHE A 21 14.44 -1.06 6.24
C PHE A 21 14.66 -0.29 7.53
N LEU A 22 13.93 0.81 7.76
CA LEU A 22 14.01 1.56 9.02
C LEU A 22 13.57 0.70 10.21
N PHE A 23 12.48 -0.05 10.10
CA PHE A 23 12.02 -0.93 11.18
C PHE A 23 12.95 -2.13 11.40
N HIS A 24 13.72 -2.52 10.38
CA HIS A 24 14.75 -3.53 10.50
C HIS A 24 15.87 -3.13 11.47
N LEU A 25 16.12 -1.82 11.66
CA LEU A 25 17.13 -1.30 12.59
C LEU A 25 16.76 -1.49 14.07
N PHE A 26 15.50 -1.81 14.39
CA PHE A 26 15.00 -1.91 15.77
C PHE A 26 14.94 -3.34 16.30
N ASP A 27 15.48 -4.34 15.58
CA ASP A 27 15.46 -5.76 15.94
C ASP A 27 14.06 -6.31 16.27
N TRP A 28 13.02 -5.69 15.72
CA TRP A 28 11.65 -6.19 15.87
C TRP A 28 11.44 -7.48 15.09
N MET A 29 10.42 -8.26 15.45
CA MET A 29 10.06 -9.44 14.67
C MET A 29 9.70 -9.05 13.22
N GLU A 30 10.18 -9.80 12.23
CA GLU A 30 9.97 -9.51 10.80
C GLU A 30 8.49 -9.26 10.43
N THR A 31 7.57 -10.03 11.01
CA THR A 31 6.12 -9.84 10.80
C THR A 31 5.64 -8.47 11.27
N THR A 32 6.17 -7.99 12.40
CA THR A 32 5.85 -6.69 12.98
C THR A 32 6.45 -5.56 12.14
N GLN A 33 7.69 -5.73 11.69
CA GLN A 33 8.33 -4.81 10.75
C GLN A 33 7.51 -4.68 9.46
N PHE A 34 7.08 -5.82 8.90
CA PHE A 34 6.27 -5.87 7.69
C PHE A 34 4.90 -5.22 7.88
N PHE A 35 4.22 -5.47 9.02
CA PHE A 35 2.95 -4.84 9.36
C PHE A 35 3.05 -3.31 9.46
N TRP A 36 4.09 -2.79 10.12
CA TRP A 36 4.27 -1.34 10.21
C TRP A 36 4.62 -0.71 8.86
N ALA A 37 5.47 -1.38 8.09
CA ALA A 37 5.79 -0.93 6.74
C ALA A 37 4.55 -0.91 5.84
N SER A 38 3.68 -1.93 5.94
CA SER A 38 2.45 -2.02 5.15
C SER A 38 1.44 -0.93 5.51
N ILE A 39 1.35 -0.56 6.80
CA ILE A 39 0.59 0.61 7.26
C ILE A 39 1.13 1.88 6.58
N ILE A 40 2.45 2.11 6.59
CA ILE A 40 3.04 3.31 6.00
C ILE A 40 2.78 3.37 4.49
N GLY A 41 2.94 2.25 3.77
CA GLY A 41 2.60 2.18 2.35
C GLY A 41 1.12 2.48 2.09
N THR A 42 0.23 1.97 2.94
CA THR A 42 -1.22 2.18 2.84
C THR A 42 -1.61 3.64 3.09
N ILE A 43 -1.05 4.26 4.14
CA ILE A 43 -1.28 5.67 4.47
C ILE A 43 -0.77 6.55 3.33
N THR A 44 0.41 6.26 2.79
CA THR A 44 0.99 7.02 1.67
C THR A 44 0.08 6.98 0.45
N TYR A 45 -0.45 5.81 0.10
CA TYR A 45 -1.46 5.69 -0.97
C TYR A 45 -2.74 6.47 -0.66
N GLY A 46 -3.24 6.38 0.58
CA GLY A 46 -4.42 7.11 1.03
C GLY A 46 -4.27 8.62 0.92
N LEU A 47 -3.09 9.16 1.29
CA LEU A 47 -2.76 10.58 1.16
C LEU A 47 -2.73 11.01 -0.32
N MET A 48 -2.07 10.25 -1.20
CA MET A 48 -2.07 10.56 -2.63
C MET A 48 -3.49 10.61 -3.23
N VAL A 49 -4.36 9.70 -2.82
CA VAL A 49 -5.77 9.70 -3.25
C VAL A 49 -6.54 10.89 -2.67
N ALA A 50 -6.25 11.29 -1.42
CA ALA A 50 -6.85 12.47 -0.80
C ALA A 50 -6.43 13.75 -1.52
N ASP A 51 -5.14 13.91 -1.82
CA ASP A 51 -4.60 15.03 -2.57
C ASP A 51 -5.24 15.12 -3.95
N LEU A 52 -5.37 13.99 -4.67
CA LEU A 52 -6.05 13.96 -5.96
C LEU A 52 -7.53 14.39 -5.85
N LYS A 53 -8.25 13.99 -4.79
CA LYS A 53 -9.63 14.43 -4.58
C LYS A 53 -9.71 15.92 -4.25
N MET A 54 -8.73 16.47 -3.54
CA MET A 54 -8.66 17.89 -3.22
C MET A 54 -8.35 18.73 -4.46
N GLU A 55 -7.37 18.31 -5.27
CA GLU A 55 -6.99 19.01 -6.51
C GLU A 55 -8.14 19.11 -7.51
N TYR A 56 -8.99 18.08 -7.56
CA TYR A 56 -10.14 18.01 -8.49
C TYR A 56 -11.50 18.19 -7.80
N LYS A 57 -11.51 18.84 -6.63
CA LYS A 57 -12.73 19.11 -5.86
C LYS A 57 -13.74 19.90 -6.71
N GLY A 58 -14.97 19.38 -6.82
CA GLY A 58 -16.04 19.97 -7.64
C GLY A 58 -16.29 19.26 -8.98
N LYS A 59 -15.38 18.40 -9.45
CA LYS A 59 -15.66 17.50 -10.58
C LYS A 59 -16.41 16.26 -10.07
N LYS A 60 -17.62 15.98 -10.60
CA LYS A 60 -18.33 14.72 -10.33
C LYS A 60 -17.55 13.56 -10.97
N TRP A 61 -16.68 12.92 -10.20
CA TRP A 61 -15.92 11.75 -10.63
C TRP A 61 -16.15 10.56 -9.72
N ASN A 62 -16.08 9.37 -10.32
CA ASN A 62 -16.30 8.12 -9.61
C ASN A 62 -15.00 7.64 -8.96
N TYR A 63 -14.76 8.05 -7.71
CA TYR A 63 -13.60 7.61 -6.92
C TYR A 63 -13.76 6.20 -6.31
N LYS A 64 -14.80 5.43 -6.66
CA LYS A 64 -15.07 4.11 -6.07
C LYS A 64 -13.88 3.16 -6.20
N GLN A 65 -13.19 3.16 -7.34
CA GLN A 65 -12.05 2.25 -7.55
C GLN A 65 -10.87 2.61 -6.65
N LEU A 66 -10.55 3.90 -6.48
CA LEU A 66 -9.48 4.34 -5.56
C LEU A 66 -9.84 4.00 -4.11
N ASN A 67 -11.07 4.26 -3.70
CA ASN A 67 -11.56 3.90 -2.36
C ASN A 67 -11.57 2.39 -2.12
N PHE A 68 -11.86 1.59 -3.15
CA PHE A 68 -11.78 0.14 -3.07
C PHE A 68 -10.35 -0.32 -2.75
N PHE A 69 -9.32 0.24 -3.39
CA PHE A 69 -7.93 -0.11 -3.07
C PHE A 69 -7.50 0.34 -1.68
N ILE A 70 -7.95 1.52 -1.20
CA ILE A 70 -7.74 1.91 0.20
C ILE A 70 -8.37 0.87 1.14
N GLY A 71 -9.62 0.49 0.90
CA GLY A 71 -10.30 -0.54 1.70
C GLY A 71 -9.59 -1.89 1.66
N LEU A 72 -9.16 -2.33 0.49
CA LEU A 72 -8.44 -3.59 0.29
C LEU A 72 -7.10 -3.61 1.05
N LEU A 73 -6.32 -2.52 0.96
CA LEU A 73 -5.06 -2.38 1.70
C LEU A 73 -5.29 -2.36 3.22
N THR A 74 -6.36 -1.70 3.68
CA THR A 74 -6.75 -1.70 5.10
C THR A 74 -7.12 -3.11 5.59
N VAL A 75 -7.95 -3.83 4.84
CA VAL A 75 -8.30 -5.23 5.17
C VAL A 75 -7.04 -6.10 5.18
N PHE A 76 -6.12 -5.88 4.24
CA PHE A 76 -4.85 -6.59 4.21
C PHE A 76 -4.00 -6.32 5.47
N ASN A 77 -3.94 -5.07 5.94
CA ASN A 77 -3.25 -4.74 7.18
C ASN A 77 -3.87 -5.43 8.40
N ILE A 78 -5.20 -5.63 8.42
CA ILE A 78 -5.87 -6.40 9.49
C ILE A 78 -5.39 -7.86 9.46
N VAL A 79 -5.27 -8.47 8.27
CA VAL A 79 -4.73 -9.83 8.13
C VAL A 79 -3.27 -9.89 8.62
N LEU A 80 -2.45 -8.89 8.30
CA LEU A 80 -1.07 -8.79 8.78
C LEU A 80 -0.98 -8.58 10.29
N PHE A 81 -1.91 -7.85 10.88
CA PHE A 81 -2.01 -7.72 12.33
C PHE A 81 -2.25 -9.08 12.99
N PHE A 82 -3.22 -9.86 12.50
CA PHE A 82 -3.47 -11.20 13.02
C PHE A 82 -2.26 -12.12 12.84
N GLN A 83 -1.58 -12.05 11.70
CA GLN A 83 -0.38 -12.85 11.50
C GLN A 83 0.77 -12.45 12.43
N SER A 84 0.96 -11.15 12.66
CA SER A 84 1.93 -10.64 13.63
C SER A 84 1.59 -11.10 15.05
N PHE A 85 0.31 -11.08 15.42
CA PHE A 85 -0.17 -11.57 16.72
C PHE A 85 0.05 -13.08 16.90
N LEU A 86 -0.25 -13.89 15.87
CA LEU A 86 0.01 -15.33 15.87
C LEU A 86 1.51 -15.63 15.96
N HIS A 87 2.34 -14.82 15.31
CA HIS A 87 3.79 -14.93 15.39
C HIS A 87 4.30 -14.65 16.81
N TRP A 88 3.82 -13.56 17.42
CA TRP A 88 4.13 -13.17 18.79
C TRP A 88 3.73 -14.24 19.81
N ARG A 89 2.51 -14.78 19.69
CA ARG A 89 1.98 -15.82 20.59
C ARG A 89 2.60 -17.21 20.36
N ARG A 90 3.45 -17.37 19.35
CA ARG A 90 4.09 -18.65 18.95
C ARG A 90 3.08 -19.81 18.79
N MET A 91 1.88 -19.50 18.32
CA MET A 91 0.80 -20.49 18.19
C MET A 91 0.99 -21.47 17.04
N ILE A 92 1.91 -21.18 16.11
CA ILE A 92 2.14 -21.93 14.87
C ILE A 92 3.64 -22.20 14.72
N SER A 93 3.99 -23.31 14.06
CA SER A 93 5.37 -23.67 13.72
C SER A 93 6.12 -22.53 13.01
N SER A 94 7.42 -22.39 13.29
CA SER A 94 8.26 -21.36 12.68
C SER A 94 8.24 -21.38 11.15
N ILE A 95 8.32 -22.58 10.57
CA ILE A 95 8.33 -22.76 9.10
C ILE A 95 7.03 -22.24 8.49
N ALA A 96 5.88 -22.64 9.06
CA ALA A 96 4.58 -22.20 8.56
C ALA A 96 4.39 -20.68 8.69
N ARG A 97 4.89 -20.06 9.76
CA ARG A 97 4.82 -18.60 9.96
C ARG A 97 5.61 -17.83 8.90
N MET A 98 6.82 -18.30 8.59
CA MET A 98 7.66 -17.71 7.53
C MET A 98 7.03 -17.88 6.15
N SER A 99 6.53 -19.08 5.83
CA SER A 99 5.86 -19.32 4.54
C SER A 99 4.63 -18.42 4.35
N ILE A 100 3.80 -18.27 5.38
CA ILE A 100 2.64 -17.37 5.35
C ILE A 100 3.09 -15.92 5.18
N LEU A 101 4.15 -15.49 5.88
CA LEU A 101 4.69 -14.13 5.77
C LEU A 101 5.11 -13.80 4.32
N TYR A 102 5.88 -14.68 3.67
CA TYR A 102 6.33 -14.46 2.29
C TYR A 102 5.17 -14.42 1.28
N VAL A 103 4.18 -15.30 1.45
CA VAL A 103 2.97 -15.27 0.61
C VAL A 103 2.23 -13.94 0.78
N LEU A 104 2.05 -13.47 2.02
CA LEU A 104 1.41 -12.20 2.30
C LEU A 104 2.22 -11.02 1.75
N LEU A 105 3.55 -11.05 1.82
CA LEU A 105 4.42 -10.04 1.23
C LEU A 105 4.20 -9.91 -0.27
N ILE A 106 4.17 -11.02 -1.01
CA ILE A 106 3.94 -11.03 -2.46
C ILE A 106 2.56 -10.45 -2.79
N ILE A 107 1.53 -10.87 -2.06
CA ILE A 107 0.16 -10.39 -2.27
C ILE A 107 0.07 -8.88 -2.01
N PHE A 108 0.68 -8.39 -0.93
CA PHE A 108 0.67 -6.97 -0.60
C PHE A 108 1.32 -6.11 -1.69
N ILE A 109 2.50 -6.51 -2.15
CA ILE A 109 3.22 -5.83 -3.23
C ILE A 109 2.37 -5.82 -4.51
N ALA A 110 1.75 -6.95 -4.87
CA ALA A 110 0.86 -7.03 -6.03
C ALA A 110 -0.34 -6.08 -5.91
N ILE A 111 -0.96 -5.98 -4.72
CA ILE A 111 -2.06 -5.03 -4.46
C ILE A 111 -1.58 -3.59 -4.61
N LEU A 112 -0.43 -3.23 -4.04
CA LEU A 112 0.17 -1.90 -4.12
C LEU A 112 0.44 -1.47 -5.56
N PHE A 113 1.08 -2.32 -6.36
CA PHE A 113 1.33 -2.03 -7.78
C PHE A 113 0.03 -1.84 -8.56
N ARG A 114 -1.00 -2.65 -8.27
CA ARG A 114 -2.30 -2.51 -8.91
C ARG A 114 -3.00 -1.21 -8.49
N ALA A 115 -2.93 -0.85 -7.21
CA ALA A 115 -3.47 0.39 -6.67
C ALA A 115 -2.83 1.63 -7.30
N ILE A 116 -1.50 1.63 -7.45
CA ILE A 116 -0.74 2.69 -8.13
C ILE A 116 -1.14 2.79 -9.60
N ARG A 117 -1.22 1.67 -10.33
CA ARG A 117 -1.65 1.69 -11.74
C ARG A 117 -3.04 2.32 -11.90
N VAL A 118 -3.97 1.98 -11.01
CA VAL A 118 -5.33 2.55 -11.04
C VAL A 118 -5.31 4.03 -10.68
N TYR A 119 -4.48 4.44 -9.73
CA TYR A 119 -4.26 5.86 -9.41
C TYR A 119 -3.73 6.65 -10.61
N SER A 120 -2.65 6.19 -11.25
CA SER A 120 -2.05 6.85 -12.42
C SER A 120 -3.06 6.99 -13.56
N TYR A 121 -3.86 5.94 -13.81
CA TYR A 121 -4.93 5.99 -14.81
C TYR A 121 -6.01 7.03 -14.48
N HIS A 122 -6.43 7.13 -13.22
CA HIS A 122 -7.41 8.14 -12.81
C HIS A 122 -6.84 9.56 -12.90
N LYS A 123 -5.57 9.73 -12.54
CA LYS A 123 -4.87 11.01 -12.62
C LYS A 123 -4.76 11.51 -14.06
N SER A 124 -4.27 10.69 -14.98
CA SER A 124 -4.14 11.09 -16.40
C SER A 124 -5.48 11.38 -17.05
N MET A 125 -6.53 10.63 -16.72
CA MET A 125 -7.91 10.93 -17.15
C MET A 125 -8.40 12.30 -16.68
N LEU A 126 -8.07 12.69 -15.45
CA LEU A 126 -8.47 13.98 -14.87
C LEU A 126 -7.68 15.16 -15.46
N GLU A 127 -6.39 14.94 -15.74
CA GLU A 127 -5.51 15.91 -16.40
C GLU A 127 -5.90 16.13 -17.86
N ASN A 128 -6.23 15.07 -18.60
CA ASN A 128 -6.67 15.18 -20.00
C ASN A 128 -8.02 15.91 -20.15
N LYS A 129 -8.91 15.85 -19.15
CA LYS A 129 -10.14 16.65 -19.11
C LYS A 129 -9.92 18.12 -18.71
N LYS A 130 -8.69 18.54 -18.39
CA LYS A 130 -8.33 19.93 -18.06
C LYS A 130 -7.87 20.71 -19.29
N LYS A 131 -7.45 20.02 -20.36
CA LYS A 131 -7.19 20.58 -21.69
C LYS A 131 -8.48 20.61 -22.50
#